data_AF-A0A963XBV0-F1
#
_entry.id   AF-A0A963XBV0-F1
#
_cell.length_a   1.000
_cell.length_b   1.000
_cell.length_c   1.000
_cell.angle_alpha   90.00
_cell.angle_beta   90.00
_cell.angle_gamma   90.00
#
_symmetry.space_group_name_H-M   'P 1'
#
loop_
_entity.id
_entity.type
_entity.pdbx_description
1 polymer ?
#
loop_
_entity_poly.entity_id
_entity_poly.type
_entity_poly.pdbx_seq_one_letter_code
_entity_poly.pdbx_strand_id
1 'polypeptide(L)'
;SFDKGLGTGELDVAAQFDIAAAAGDFLPFATLGYKWNGSPKNLPLRDVAYGSVGVQYSWDDRVATGVAFDYRQSSVRTSPDPQEGSIYLSVRVNERFSINLYGVKGFSDNSPAVGGGLVLTYRPDFGGVPRPPE
;
A
#
# COMPACT_ATOMS: atom_id res chain seq x y z
N SER A 1 6.55 9.23 23.58
CA SER A 1 5.88 8.40 22.55
C SER A 1 5.59 6.99 23.08
N PHE A 2 6.51 6.38 23.84
CA PHE A 2 6.31 5.08 24.51
C PHE A 2 5.14 5.01 25.52
N ASP A 3 4.80 6.11 26.18
CA ASP A 3 3.81 6.12 27.27
C ASP A 3 2.35 5.87 26.83
N LYS A 4 2.11 5.66 25.53
CA LYS A 4 0.76 5.48 24.96
C LYS A 4 0.52 4.13 24.27
N GLY A 5 1.48 3.20 24.31
CA GLY A 5 1.28 1.83 23.83
C GLY A 5 1.06 1.69 22.30
N LEU A 6 1.53 2.65 21.50
CA LEU A 6 1.32 2.65 20.04
C LEU A 6 2.39 1.87 19.25
N GLY A 7 3.32 1.18 19.91
CA GLY A 7 4.39 0.42 19.25
C GLY A 7 5.09 -0.57 20.19
N THR A 8 5.84 -1.52 19.61
CA THR A 8 6.53 -2.60 20.35
C THR A 8 7.80 -2.13 21.07
N GLY A 9 8.33 -0.96 20.69
CA GLY A 9 9.60 -0.46 21.21
C GLY A 9 10.85 -1.05 20.58
N GLU A 10 10.66 -1.96 19.62
CA GLU A 10 11.74 -2.60 18.88
C GLU A 10 11.80 -2.10 17.44
N LEU A 11 12.95 -2.31 16.80
CA LEU A 11 13.16 -1.93 15.42
C LEU A 11 12.56 -3.00 14.51
N ASP A 12 11.65 -2.58 13.64
CA ASP A 12 11.18 -3.39 12.51
C ASP A 12 11.91 -2.97 11.24
N VAL A 13 12.36 -3.94 10.45
CA VAL A 13 13.02 -3.71 9.16
C VAL A 13 12.29 -4.52 8.09
N ALA A 14 12.10 -3.95 6.90
CA ALA A 14 11.50 -4.67 5.78
C ALA A 14 12.32 -4.48 4.50
N ALA A 15 12.32 -5.51 3.67
CA ALA A 15 12.79 -5.46 2.30
C ALA A 15 11.62 -5.81 1.37
N GLN A 16 11.50 -5.07 0.27
CA GLN A 16 10.40 -5.22 -0.68
C GLN A 16 10.91 -5.10 -2.11
N PHE A 17 10.24 -5.84 -2.99
CA PHE A 17 10.39 -5.78 -4.43
C PHE A 17 9.03 -5.48 -5.06
N ASP A 18 9.01 -4.52 -5.99
CA ASP A 18 7.82 -4.06 -6.70
C ASP A 18 8.02 -4.18 -8.21
N ILE A 19 6.98 -4.65 -8.90
CA ILE A 19 6.95 -4.72 -10.36
C ILE A 19 5.62 -4.18 -10.88
N ALA A 20 5.67 -3.40 -11.95
CA ALA A 20 4.49 -2.94 -12.68
C ALA A 20 4.81 -2.93 -14.18
N ALA A 21 3.83 -3.25 -15.01
CA ALA A 21 4.00 -3.31 -16.46
C ALA A 21 2.85 -2.59 -17.15
N ALA A 22 3.15 -1.60 -17.99
CA ALA A 22 2.14 -0.94 -18.81
C ALA A 22 1.75 -1.85 -19.99
N ALA A 23 0.46 -2.14 -20.12
CA ALA A 23 -0.13 -3.00 -21.14
C ALA A 23 -1.38 -2.32 -21.72
N GLY A 24 -1.16 -1.35 -22.62
CA GLY A 24 -2.21 -0.46 -23.09
C GLY A 24 -2.78 0.37 -21.94
N ASP A 25 -4.10 0.35 -21.78
CA ASP A 25 -4.80 1.04 -20.69
C ASP A 25 -4.67 0.31 -19.34
N PHE A 26 -4.15 -0.92 -19.33
CA PHE A 26 -3.95 -1.70 -18.12
C PHE A 26 -2.55 -1.51 -17.54
N LEU A 27 -2.47 -1.49 -16.21
CA LEU A 27 -1.24 -1.52 -15.44
C LEU A 27 -1.36 -2.60 -14.36
N PRO A 28 -1.10 -3.89 -14.70
CA PRO A 28 -0.88 -4.91 -13.69
C PRO A 28 0.36 -4.58 -12.85
N PHE A 29 0.27 -4.89 -11.56
CA PHE A 29 1.35 -4.71 -10.61
C PHE A 29 1.38 -5.83 -9.57
N ALA A 30 2.55 -6.05 -9.01
CA ALA A 30 2.76 -6.98 -7.91
C ALA A 30 3.87 -6.48 -6.98
N THR A 31 3.74 -6.86 -5.72
CA THR A 31 4.67 -6.55 -4.64
C THR A 31 4.96 -7.82 -3.87
N LEU A 32 6.22 -8.04 -3.53
CA LEU A 32 6.64 -9.10 -2.61
C LEU A 32 7.59 -8.51 -1.59
N GLY A 33 7.37 -8.80 -0.32
CA GLY A 33 8.19 -8.28 0.76
C GLY A 33 8.35 -9.23 1.92
N TYR A 34 9.36 -8.95 2.72
CA TYR A 34 9.64 -9.66 3.96
C TYR A 34 9.97 -8.64 5.04
N LYS A 35 9.35 -8.81 6.20
CA LYS A 35 9.54 -7.94 7.36
C LYS A 35 10.14 -8.74 8.51
N TRP A 36 11.32 -8.30 8.94
CA TRP A 36 11.96 -8.72 10.18
C TRP A 36 11.36 -7.91 11.32
N ASN A 37 10.58 -8.58 12.18
CA ASN A 37 9.90 -7.92 13.29
C ASN A 37 10.78 -7.93 14.53
N GLY A 38 10.83 -6.82 15.25
CA GLY A 38 11.28 -6.83 16.63
C GLY A 38 10.39 -7.74 17.48
N SER A 39 11.00 -8.53 18.36
CA SER A 39 10.34 -9.50 19.23
C SER A 39 10.59 -9.18 20.72
N PRO A 40 9.81 -8.28 21.34
CA PRO A 40 9.91 -7.99 22.77
C PRO A 40 9.58 -9.23 23.61
N LYS A 41 10.26 -9.35 24.76
CA LYS A 41 10.16 -10.54 25.65
C LYS A 41 8.72 -10.91 26.05
N ASN A 42 7.82 -9.94 26.06
CA ASN A 42 6.43 -10.09 26.48
C ASN A 42 5.46 -10.35 25.32
N LEU A 43 5.92 -10.26 24.06
CA LEU A 43 5.12 -10.46 22.86
C LEU A 43 6.02 -10.99 21.72
N PRO A 44 6.22 -12.32 21.62
CA PRO A 44 7.06 -12.89 20.59
C PRO A 44 6.41 -12.74 19.21
N LEU A 45 7.00 -11.90 18.37
CA LEU A 45 6.59 -11.70 16.98
C LEU A 45 7.53 -12.46 16.06
N ARG A 46 6.98 -13.23 15.11
CA ARG A 46 7.80 -13.81 14.03
C ARG A 46 7.95 -12.82 12.90
N ASP A 47 9.03 -12.99 12.14
CA ASP A 47 9.18 -12.38 10.82
C ASP A 47 8.06 -12.85 9.88
N VAL A 48 7.69 -12.00 8.93
CA VAL A 48 6.53 -12.21 8.07
C VAL A 48 6.84 -11.90 6.61
N ALA A 49 6.46 -12.80 5.73
CA ALA A 49 6.33 -12.50 4.31
C ALA A 49 4.99 -11.80 4.05
N TYR A 50 4.97 -10.91 3.06
CA TYR A 50 3.76 -10.28 2.58
C TYR A 50 3.86 -10.03 1.08
N GLY A 51 2.72 -9.80 0.44
CA GLY A 51 2.67 -9.50 -0.96
C GLY A 51 1.34 -8.90 -1.37
N SER A 52 1.35 -8.27 -2.54
CA SER A 52 0.19 -7.68 -3.16
C SER A 52 0.19 -8.01 -4.63
N VAL A 53 -0.99 -8.19 -5.21
CA VAL A 53 -1.18 -8.26 -6.65
C VAL A 53 -2.39 -7.43 -7.03
N GLY A 54 -2.31 -6.72 -8.14
CA GLY A 54 -3.41 -5.87 -8.57
C GLY A 54 -3.31 -5.47 -10.02
N VAL A 55 -4.35 -4.77 -10.45
CA VAL A 55 -4.44 -4.21 -11.79
C VAL A 55 -5.16 -2.88 -11.74
N GLN A 56 -4.60 -1.90 -12.43
CA GLN A 56 -5.25 -0.65 -12.72
C GLN A 56 -5.70 -0.61 -14.18
N TYR A 57 -6.84 0.02 -14.43
CA TYR A 57 -7.30 0.43 -15.74
C TYR A 57 -7.38 1.96 -15.80
N SER A 58 -6.72 2.56 -16.78
CA SER A 58 -6.76 3.99 -17.05
C SER A 58 -7.86 4.25 -18.08
N TRP A 59 -8.90 4.98 -17.67
CA TRP A 59 -10.00 5.36 -18.56
C TRP A 59 -9.57 6.46 -19.52
N ASP A 60 -8.74 7.38 -19.02
CA ASP A 60 -8.08 8.46 -19.75
C ASP A 60 -6.85 8.94 -18.95
N ASP A 61 -6.24 10.05 -19.39
CA ASP A 61 -5.05 10.64 -18.75
C ASP A 61 -5.29 11.17 -17.32
N ARG A 62 -6.56 11.29 -16.90
CA ARG A 62 -6.99 11.87 -15.62
C ARG A 62 -7.65 10.85 -14.71
N VAL A 63 -8.32 9.84 -15.23
CA VAL A 63 -9.16 8.92 -14.45
C VAL A 63 -8.64 7.50 -14.59
N ALA A 64 -8.41 6.85 -13.45
CA ALA A 64 -8.05 5.45 -13.40
C ALA A 64 -8.74 4.75 -12.24
N THR A 65 -9.06 3.47 -12.41
CA THR A 65 -9.60 2.62 -11.34
C THR A 65 -8.73 1.39 -11.19
N GLY A 66 -8.59 0.86 -9.98
CA GLY A 66 -7.84 -0.37 -9.79
C GLY A 66 -8.40 -1.22 -8.67
N VAL A 67 -7.99 -2.48 -8.70
CA VAL A 67 -8.26 -3.45 -7.65
C VAL A 67 -6.96 -4.12 -7.25
N ALA A 68 -6.82 -4.43 -5.97
CA ALA A 68 -5.68 -5.18 -5.46
C ALA A 68 -6.11 -6.18 -4.41
N PHE A 69 -5.29 -7.22 -4.26
CA PHE A 69 -5.39 -8.20 -3.20
C PHE A 69 -4.08 -8.25 -2.46
N ASP A 70 -4.16 -8.08 -1.15
CA ASP A 70 -3.04 -8.04 -0.23
C ASP A 70 -3.08 -9.26 0.68
N TYR A 71 -1.93 -9.95 0.77
CA TYR A 71 -1.72 -11.06 1.68
C TYR A 71 -0.54 -10.73 2.60
N ARG A 72 -0.71 -11.03 3.89
CA ARG A 72 0.38 -10.91 4.87
C ARG A 72 0.36 -12.09 5.81
N GLN A 73 1.52 -12.66 6.08
CA GLN A 73 1.65 -13.64 7.16
C GLN A 73 1.42 -12.97 8.52
N SER A 74 0.70 -13.64 9.42
CA SER A 74 0.50 -13.11 10.75
C SER A 74 1.79 -13.15 11.57
N SER A 75 2.15 -12.04 12.22
CA SER A 75 3.30 -11.98 13.14
C SER A 75 3.09 -12.81 14.41
N VAL A 76 1.85 -13.22 14.72
CA VAL A 76 1.50 -14.12 15.83
C VAL A 76 1.13 -15.49 15.26
N ARG A 77 1.86 -16.53 15.68
CA ARG A 77 1.74 -17.89 15.09
C ARG A 77 0.34 -18.50 15.19
N THR A 78 -0.43 -18.13 16.20
CA THR A 78 -1.78 -18.66 16.46
C THR A 78 -2.89 -17.84 15.79
N SER A 79 -2.55 -16.73 15.13
CA SER A 79 -3.53 -15.84 14.50
C SER A 79 -3.61 -16.10 12.99
N PRO A 80 -4.81 -16.03 12.38
CA PRO A 80 -4.97 -16.14 10.93
C PRO A 80 -4.17 -15.09 10.17
N ASP A 81 -3.73 -15.46 8.97
CA ASP A 81 -3.04 -14.54 8.06
C ASP A 81 -4.01 -13.47 7.54
N PRO A 82 -3.69 -12.18 7.68
CA PRO A 82 -4.45 -11.09 7.06
C PRO A 82 -4.56 -11.23 5.54
N GLN A 83 -5.78 -11.10 5.04
CA GLN A 83 -6.10 -11.11 3.61
C GLN A 83 -7.10 -9.99 3.33
N GLU A 84 -6.74 -9.08 2.44
CA GLU A 84 -7.50 -7.86 2.18
C GLU A 84 -7.67 -7.64 0.69
N GLY A 85 -8.86 -7.21 0.29
CA GLY A 85 -9.14 -6.77 -1.06
C GLY A 85 -9.44 -5.29 -1.06
N SER A 86 -8.85 -4.56 -2.00
CA SER A 86 -9.08 -3.13 -2.17
C SER A 86 -9.58 -2.80 -3.57
N ILE A 87 -10.38 -1.75 -3.65
CA ILE A 87 -10.75 -1.08 -4.90
C ILE A 87 -10.52 0.42 -4.73
N TYR A 88 -10.02 1.07 -5.77
CA TYR A 88 -9.79 2.50 -5.75
C TYR A 88 -10.16 3.19 -7.06
N LEU A 89 -10.45 4.48 -6.96
CA LEU A 89 -10.66 5.43 -8.04
C LEU A 89 -9.69 6.60 -7.86
N SER A 90 -8.82 6.80 -8.84
CA SER A 90 -7.88 7.91 -8.93
C SER A 90 -8.37 8.94 -9.94
N VAL A 91 -8.48 10.20 -9.52
CA VAL A 91 -8.86 11.33 -10.38
C VAL A 91 -7.81 12.43 -10.26
N ARG A 92 -7.13 12.73 -11.37
CA ARG A 92 -6.26 13.90 -11.52
C ARG A 92 -7.13 15.11 -11.83
N VAL A 93 -7.34 15.94 -10.82
CA VAL A 93 -8.14 17.17 -10.94
C VAL A 93 -7.42 18.19 -11.83
N ASN A 94 -6.10 18.31 -11.65
CA ASN A 94 -5.19 19.10 -12.49
C ASN A 94 -3.75 18.61 -12.30
N GLU A 95 -2.76 19.32 -12.87
CA GLU A 95 -1.34 18.96 -12.79
C GLU A 95 -0.79 18.92 -11.34
N ARG A 96 -1.41 19.66 -10.42
CA ARG A 96 -0.95 19.79 -9.03
C ARG A 96 -1.75 18.95 -8.05
N PHE A 97 -2.98 18.58 -8.38
CA PHE A 97 -3.90 17.89 -7.47
C PHE A 97 -4.40 16.58 -8.03
N SER A 98 -4.28 15.51 -7.24
CA SER A 98 -4.93 14.23 -7.49
C SER A 98 -5.67 13.74 -6.25
N ILE A 99 -6.83 13.14 -6.46
CA ILE A 99 -7.65 12.50 -5.43
C ILE A 99 -7.64 11.00 -5.68
N ASN A 100 -7.45 10.20 -4.64
CA ASN A 100 -7.63 8.76 -4.66
C ASN A 100 -8.66 8.37 -3.60
N LEU A 101 -9.80 7.83 -4.04
CA LEU A 101 -10.83 7.28 -3.17
C LEU A 101 -10.68 5.77 -3.17
N TYR A 102 -10.66 5.14 -2.00
CA TYR A 102 -10.49 3.70 -1.89
C TYR A 102 -11.42 3.08 -0.85
N GLY A 103 -11.74 1.81 -1.06
CA GLY A 103 -12.40 0.93 -0.11
C GLY A 103 -11.57 -0.33 0.09
N VAL A 104 -11.60 -0.89 1.30
CA VAL A 104 -10.94 -2.14 1.65
C VAL A 104 -11.91 -3.07 2.37
N LYS A 105 -11.75 -4.37 2.14
CA LYS A 105 -12.48 -5.42 2.83
C LYS A 105 -11.50 -6.51 3.27
N GLY A 106 -11.53 -6.84 4.55
CA GLY A 106 -10.83 -8.01 5.09
C GLY A 106 -11.60 -9.29 4.83
N PHE A 107 -10.85 -10.35 4.58
CA PHE A 107 -11.36 -11.70 4.36
C PHE A 107 -10.94 -12.68 5.47
N SER A 108 -10.19 -12.23 6.47
CA SER A 108 -9.82 -13.04 7.64
C SER A 108 -10.13 -12.33 8.95
N ASP A 109 -10.23 -13.10 10.03
CA ASP A 109 -10.56 -12.61 11.38
C ASP A 109 -9.54 -11.59 11.93
N ASN A 110 -8.38 -11.49 11.29
CA ASN A 110 -7.28 -10.59 11.64
C ASN A 110 -7.14 -9.40 10.67
N SER A 111 -8.15 -9.17 9.83
CA SER A 111 -8.26 -8.02 8.91
C SER A 111 -9.47 -7.14 9.26
N PRO A 112 -9.49 -5.85 8.87
CA PRO A 112 -10.65 -4.98 9.08
C PRO A 112 -11.90 -5.54 8.39
N ALA A 113 -13.07 -5.50 9.03
CA ALA A 113 -14.31 -6.01 8.42
C ALA A 113 -14.62 -5.30 7.08
N VAL A 114 -14.63 -3.96 7.09
CA VAL A 114 -14.70 -3.07 5.93
C VAL A 114 -14.06 -1.73 6.34
N GLY A 115 -13.38 -1.07 5.41
CA GLY A 115 -12.86 0.29 5.60
C GLY A 115 -12.85 1.06 4.29
N GLY A 116 -12.54 2.35 4.35
CA GLY A 116 -12.39 3.19 3.18
C GLY A 116 -11.83 4.54 3.55
N GLY A 117 -11.36 5.27 2.55
CA GLY A 117 -10.71 6.56 2.76
C GLY A 117 -10.51 7.34 1.48
N LEU A 118 -10.07 8.59 1.66
CA LEU A 118 -9.72 9.49 0.58
C LEU A 118 -8.31 10.03 0.84
N VAL A 119 -7.48 10.00 -0.20
CA VAL A 119 -6.16 10.61 -0.21
C VAL A 119 -6.16 11.78 -1.19
N LEU A 120 -5.77 12.95 -0.69
CA LEU A 120 -5.49 14.12 -1.52
C LEU A 120 -3.97 14.27 -1.64
N THR A 121 -3.47 14.28 -2.87
CA THR A 121 -2.05 14.54 -3.15
C THR A 121 -1.90 15.89 -3.81
N TYR A 122 -1.06 16.74 -3.22
CA TYR A 122 -0.63 18.01 -3.78
C TYR A 122 0.83 17.92 -4.23
N ARG A 123 1.10 18.28 -5.48
CA ARG A 123 2.44 18.37 -6.06
C ARG A 123 2.78 19.84 -6.31
N PRO A 124 3.58 20.47 -5.43
CA PRO A 124 4.07 21.82 -5.66
C PRO A 124 5.04 21.86 -6.85
N ASP A 125 4.90 22.91 -7.66
CA ASP A 125 5.83 23.21 -8.75
C ASP A 125 6.94 24.12 -8.20
N PHE A 126 8.10 23.51 -7.92
CA PHE A 126 9.32 24.24 -7.58
C PHE A 126 10.07 24.52 -8.87
N GLY A 127 9.61 25.52 -9.65
CA GLY A 127 10.19 26.04 -10.89
C GLY A 127 11.34 25.23 -11.46
N GLY A 128 11.04 24.40 -12.47
CA GLY A 128 11.98 23.43 -13.02
C GLY A 128 13.37 24.00 -13.31
N VAL A 129 14.41 23.22 -13.00
CA VAL A 129 15.75 23.47 -13.52
C VAL A 129 15.62 23.57 -15.05
N PRO A 130 16.05 24.66 -15.69
CA PRO A 130 16.00 24.80 -17.14
C PRO A 130 16.66 23.58 -17.78
N ARG A 131 15.97 22.91 -18.70
CA ARG A 131 16.61 21.89 -19.53
C ARG A 131 17.78 22.54 -20.27
N PRO A 132 19.01 21.98 -20.24
CA PRO A 132 20.08 22.48 -21.08
C PRO A 132 19.63 22.41 -22.55
N PRO A 133 19.97 23.41 -23.38
CA PRO A 133 19.74 23.33 -24.81
C PRO A 133 20.47 22.11 -25.39
N GLU A 134 19.82 21.45 -26.35
CA GLU A 134 20.35 20.32 -27.13
C GLU A 134 21.62 20.69 -27.93
#